data_AF-E9CXZ5-F1
#
_entry.id   AF-E9CXZ5-F1
#
_cell.length_a   1.000
_cell.length_b   1.000
_cell.length_c   1.000
_cell.angle_alpha   90.00
_cell.angle_beta   90.00
_cell.angle_gamma   90.00
#
_symmetry.space_group_name_H-M   'P 1'
#
loop_
_entity.id
_entity.type
_entity.pdbx_description
1 polymer ?
#
loop_
_entity_poly.entity_id
_entity_poly.type
_entity_poly.pdbx_seq_one_letter_code
_entity_poly.pdbx_strand_id
1 'polypeptide(L)'
;MSSPFIREEDQNPDYDPRKYYPARVGETISRRYRIISKLGWGANSTVWLAKDTTRWAWQSNRYVTLKITNSGKEEQRSANEEVEISRYISQLRSNHEGRAYVRLVRESFGIQGALGEHLCLVFEPLREPLWLLGKHLGSNDLKADNFLLGFEDSGVLESYARQQESKPAAFWDDGGRPVFQSRPDFGHLRKGVGLVQISDFSAAVFGNVPKPHNHDIQPQPFCAPEVLLKATWTYSADIWNLGTVVWP
;
A
#
# COMPACT_ATOMS: atom_id res chain seq x y z
N MET A 1 -30.89 -14.40 0.50
CA MET A 1 -29.67 -15.09 0.03
C MET A 1 -28.60 -14.03 -0.14
N SER A 2 -27.60 -14.00 0.75
CA SER A 2 -26.43 -13.11 0.60
C SER A 2 -25.63 -13.57 -0.61
N SER A 3 -25.31 -12.66 -1.54
CA SER A 3 -24.44 -12.94 -2.68
C SER A 3 -23.18 -13.69 -2.21
N PRO A 4 -22.75 -14.76 -2.90
CA PRO A 4 -21.48 -15.40 -2.58
C PRO A 4 -20.39 -14.34 -2.74
N PHE A 5 -19.71 -14.03 -1.64
CA PHE A 5 -18.58 -13.12 -1.66
C PHE A 5 -17.54 -13.66 -2.66
N ILE A 6 -17.16 -12.89 -3.67
CA ILE A 6 -16.12 -13.26 -4.64
C ILE A 6 -14.79 -12.79 -4.05
N ARG A 7 -13.76 -13.64 -4.02
CA ARG A 7 -12.44 -13.23 -3.54
C ARG A 7 -11.87 -12.20 -4.50
N GLU A 8 -11.30 -11.14 -3.95
CA GLU A 8 -10.63 -10.10 -4.74
C GLU A 8 -9.47 -10.74 -5.55
N GLU A 9 -8.79 -11.71 -4.94
CA GLU A 9 -7.67 -12.45 -5.50
C GLU A 9 -8.04 -13.32 -6.71
N ASP A 10 -9.27 -13.82 -6.78
CA ASP A 10 -9.73 -14.66 -7.91
C ASP A 10 -9.79 -13.88 -9.24
N GLN A 11 -9.68 -12.54 -9.19
CA GLN A 11 -9.64 -11.69 -10.39
C GLN A 11 -8.25 -11.65 -11.03
N ASN A 12 -7.20 -12.13 -10.36
CA ASN A 12 -5.85 -12.16 -10.89
C ASN A 12 -5.45 -13.60 -11.25
N PRO A 13 -5.28 -13.94 -12.55
CA PRO A 13 -4.93 -15.29 -12.98
C PRO A 13 -3.54 -15.74 -12.50
N ASP A 14 -2.64 -14.79 -12.19
CA ASP A 14 -1.29 -15.05 -11.70
C ASP A 14 -1.22 -15.14 -10.17
N TYR A 15 -2.37 -15.10 -9.48
CA TYR A 15 -2.42 -15.22 -8.03
C TYR A 15 -1.97 -16.61 -7.57
N ASP A 16 -0.84 -16.65 -6.87
CA ASP A 16 -0.39 -17.83 -6.13
C ASP A 16 -0.42 -17.53 -4.62
N PRO A 17 -1.41 -18.05 -3.86
CA PRO A 17 -1.51 -17.81 -2.41
C PRO A 17 -0.26 -18.25 -1.65
N ARG A 18 0.54 -19.15 -2.26
CA ARG A 18 1.75 -19.67 -1.63
C ARG A 18 2.85 -18.63 -1.48
N LYS A 19 2.90 -17.66 -2.40
CA LYS A 19 3.86 -16.55 -2.38
C LYS A 19 3.54 -15.50 -1.32
N TYR A 20 2.30 -15.42 -0.85
CA TYR A 20 1.86 -14.42 0.12
C TYR A 20 2.10 -14.91 1.56
N TYR A 21 2.48 -13.97 2.44
CA TYR A 21 2.54 -14.23 3.87
C TYR A 21 1.12 -14.48 4.40
N PRO A 22 0.85 -15.60 5.10
CA PRO A 22 -0.49 -15.96 5.58
C PRO A 22 -0.83 -15.20 6.89
N ALA A 23 -0.85 -13.87 6.83
CA ALA A 23 -1.13 -12.99 7.96
C ALA A 23 -2.51 -13.24 8.56
N ARG A 24 -2.59 -13.17 9.90
CA ARG A 24 -3.85 -13.33 10.65
C ARG A 24 -4.23 -12.07 11.40
N VAL A 25 -5.51 -11.71 11.37
CA VAL A 25 -6.03 -10.69 12.28
C VAL A 25 -5.77 -11.11 13.73
N GLY A 26 -5.21 -10.20 14.54
CA GLY A 26 -4.78 -10.46 15.92
C GLY A 26 -3.34 -10.96 16.06
N GLU A 27 -2.70 -11.39 14.98
CA GLU A 27 -1.29 -11.78 14.98
C GLU A 27 -0.39 -10.58 15.34
N THR A 28 0.68 -10.82 16.11
CA THR A 28 1.66 -9.79 16.45
C THR A 28 2.96 -10.00 15.69
N ILE A 29 3.18 -9.18 14.67
CA ILE A 29 4.37 -9.18 13.83
C ILE A 29 5.53 -8.47 14.52
N SER A 30 6.74 -9.04 14.43
CA SER A 30 7.97 -8.49 15.04
C SER A 30 7.81 -8.17 16.54
N ARG A 31 6.97 -8.94 17.24
CA ARG A 31 6.62 -8.75 18.67
C ARG A 31 6.07 -7.37 19.03
N ARG A 32 5.65 -6.57 18.03
CA ARG A 32 5.28 -5.16 18.21
C ARG A 32 4.01 -4.76 17.48
N TYR A 33 3.75 -5.30 16.29
CA TYR A 33 2.68 -4.83 15.44
C TYR A 33 1.55 -5.83 15.42
N ARG A 34 0.49 -5.57 16.19
CA ARG A 34 -0.70 -6.41 16.20
C ARG A 34 -1.60 -6.07 15.02
N ILE A 35 -1.79 -7.02 14.10
CA ILE A 35 -2.63 -6.88 12.91
C ILE A 35 -4.09 -6.68 13.32
N ILE A 36 -4.75 -5.69 12.75
CA ILE A 36 -6.15 -5.34 12.99
C ILE A 36 -7.03 -5.70 11.80
N SER A 37 -6.64 -5.29 10.60
CA SER A 37 -7.48 -5.41 9.40
C SER A 37 -6.64 -5.38 8.14
N LYS A 38 -7.06 -6.10 7.10
CA LYS A 38 -6.47 -5.99 5.77
C LYS A 38 -7.04 -4.74 5.10
N LEU A 39 -6.16 -3.88 4.58
CA LEU A 39 -6.55 -2.66 3.86
C LEU A 39 -6.58 -2.88 2.35
N GLY A 40 -5.73 -3.76 1.84
CA GLY A 40 -5.66 -4.05 0.42
C GLY A 40 -4.64 -5.13 0.10
N TRP A 41 -4.50 -5.40 -1.19
CA TRP A 41 -3.49 -6.29 -1.74
C TRP A 41 -3.14 -5.83 -3.16
N GLY A 42 -2.00 -6.29 -3.65
CA GLY A 42 -1.58 -6.14 -5.03
C GLY A 42 -0.77 -7.36 -5.45
N ALA A 43 -0.31 -7.39 -6.70
CA ALA A 43 0.36 -8.55 -7.30
C ALA A 43 1.53 -9.11 -6.45
N ASN A 44 2.21 -8.23 -5.70
CA ASN A 44 3.45 -8.57 -4.99
C ASN A 44 3.38 -8.37 -3.47
N SER A 45 2.24 -7.99 -2.89
CA SER A 45 2.16 -7.73 -1.44
C SER A 45 0.72 -7.67 -0.91
N THR A 46 0.59 -7.74 0.42
CA THR A 46 -0.64 -7.41 1.14
C THR A 46 -0.41 -6.24 2.08
N VAL A 47 -1.44 -5.43 2.29
CA VAL A 47 -1.38 -4.20 3.10
C VAL A 47 -2.35 -4.33 4.28
N TRP A 48 -1.84 -4.06 5.48
CA TRP A 48 -2.56 -4.29 6.75
C TRP A 48 -2.49 -3.08 7.66
N LEU A 49 -3.58 -2.77 8.35
CA LEU A 49 -3.56 -1.90 9.51
C LEU A 49 -3.08 -2.69 10.71
N ALA A 50 -2.15 -2.13 11.48
CA ALA A 50 -1.67 -2.72 12.73
C ALA A 50 -1.58 -1.68 13.86
N LYS A 51 -1.73 -2.16 15.09
CA LYS A 51 -1.51 -1.39 16.32
C LYS A 51 -0.10 -1.64 16.83
N ASP A 52 0.62 -0.56 17.11
CA ASP A 52 1.91 -0.60 17.79
C ASP A 52 1.68 -0.83 19.29
N THR A 53 2.12 -1.99 19.79
CA THR A 53 1.89 -2.44 21.17
C THR A 53 2.90 -1.90 22.18
N THR A 54 3.87 -1.08 21.73
CA THR A 54 4.89 -0.49 22.63
C THR A 54 4.37 0.67 23.48
N ARG A 55 3.16 1.17 23.18
CA ARG A 55 2.54 2.28 23.92
C ARG A 55 2.00 1.80 25.26
N TRP A 56 2.21 2.62 26.28
CA TRP A 56 1.63 2.42 27.61
C TRP A 56 0.12 2.66 27.61
N ALA A 57 -0.60 2.05 28.56
CA ALA A 57 -2.06 2.09 28.62
C ALA A 57 -2.67 3.51 28.75
N TRP A 58 -1.92 4.47 29.30
CA TRP A 58 -2.35 5.87 29.42
C TRP A 58 -2.01 6.73 28.19
N GLN A 59 -1.25 6.19 27.24
CA GLN A 59 -0.93 6.89 25.99
C GLN A 59 -2.00 6.59 24.94
N SER A 60 -2.22 7.55 24.04
CA SER A 60 -3.03 7.30 22.85
C SER A 60 -2.46 6.13 22.05
N ASN A 61 -3.34 5.30 21.51
CA ASN A 61 -2.96 4.23 20.61
C ASN A 61 -2.16 4.79 19.43
N ARG A 62 -1.19 3.99 18.96
CA ARG A 62 -0.44 4.29 17.73
C ARG A 62 -0.72 3.21 16.71
N TYR A 63 -1.10 3.64 15.52
CA TYR A 63 -1.38 2.76 14.39
C TYR A 63 -0.32 2.94 13.30
N VAL A 64 -0.09 1.87 12.55
CA VAL A 64 0.80 1.82 11.39
C VAL A 64 0.16 1.02 10.27
N THR A 65 0.64 1.21 9.05
CA THR A 65 0.34 0.29 7.96
C THR A 65 1.54 -0.61 7.73
N LEU A 66 1.30 -1.91 7.62
CA LEU A 66 2.28 -2.92 7.24
C LEU A 66 2.04 -3.33 5.79
N LYS A 67 3.03 -3.17 4.91
CA LYS A 67 3.06 -3.79 3.58
C LYS A 67 3.94 -5.03 3.69
N ILE A 68 3.35 -6.21 3.62
CA ILE A 68 4.06 -7.49 3.68
C ILE A 68 4.21 -8.02 2.26
N THR A 69 5.45 -8.09 1.78
CA THR A 69 5.73 -8.51 0.40
C THR A 69 5.62 -10.01 0.23
N ASN A 70 5.46 -10.44 -1.01
CA ASN A 70 5.56 -11.85 -1.38
C ASN A 70 6.98 -12.38 -1.14
N SER A 71 7.09 -13.68 -0.94
CA SER A 71 8.37 -14.39 -0.83
C SER A 71 8.92 -14.67 -2.22
N GLY A 72 10.22 -14.45 -2.40
CA GLY A 72 10.92 -14.73 -3.66
C GLY A 72 12.07 -13.77 -3.87
N LYS A 73 13.04 -14.14 -4.71
CA LYS A 73 14.25 -13.33 -4.93
C LYS A 73 13.93 -11.99 -5.62
N GLU A 74 13.03 -12.02 -6.59
CA GLU A 74 12.63 -10.82 -7.32
C GLU A 74 11.81 -9.88 -6.43
N GLU A 75 10.88 -10.44 -5.67
CA GLU A 75 10.04 -9.68 -4.73
C GLU A 75 10.87 -9.07 -3.60
N GLN A 76 11.85 -9.82 -3.06
CA GLN A 76 12.81 -9.26 -2.10
C GLN A 76 13.66 -8.14 -2.71
N ARG A 77 14.10 -8.28 -3.97
CA ARG A 77 14.87 -7.24 -4.65
C ARG A 77 14.05 -5.95 -4.79
N SER A 78 12.85 -6.03 -5.36
CA SER A 78 11.95 -4.88 -5.53
C SER A 78 11.61 -4.22 -4.18
N ALA A 79 11.36 -5.01 -3.13
CA ALA A 79 11.09 -4.49 -1.80
C ALA A 79 12.30 -3.75 -1.19
N ASN A 80 13.52 -4.25 -1.41
CA ASN A 80 14.74 -3.57 -0.98
C ASN A 80 15.00 -2.28 -1.76
N GLU A 81 14.72 -2.26 -3.07
CA GLU A 81 14.79 -1.05 -3.90
C GLU A 81 13.80 0.01 -3.37
N GLU A 82 12.57 -0.37 -3.00
CA GLU A 82 11.58 0.54 -2.36
C GLU A 82 12.10 1.13 -1.03
N VAL A 83 12.78 0.31 -0.21
CA VAL A 83 13.43 0.76 1.03
C VAL A 83 14.58 1.72 0.76
N GLU A 84 15.41 1.43 -0.24
CA GLU A 84 16.56 2.26 -0.62
C GLU A 84 16.12 3.63 -1.13
N ILE A 85 15.12 3.68 -2.01
CA ILE A 85 14.52 4.93 -2.49
C ILE A 85 13.93 5.72 -1.33
N SER A 86 13.17 5.05 -0.45
CA SER A 86 12.60 5.70 0.72
C SER A 86 13.67 6.30 1.64
N ARG A 87 14.73 5.54 1.90
CA ARG A 87 15.87 5.96 2.71
C ARG A 87 16.55 7.16 2.07
N TYR A 88 16.83 7.11 0.77
CA TYR A 88 17.44 8.20 0.02
C TYR A 88 16.63 9.50 0.18
N ILE A 89 15.32 9.46 -0.11
CA ILE A 89 14.45 10.64 0.00
C ILE A 89 14.41 11.15 1.44
N SER A 90 14.33 10.26 2.43
CA SER A 90 14.28 10.66 3.85
C SER A 90 15.53 11.39 4.35
N GLN A 91 16.69 11.10 3.74
CA GLN A 91 17.98 11.68 4.10
C GLN A 91 18.27 13.00 3.39
N LEU A 92 17.47 13.37 2.39
CA LEU A 92 17.58 14.68 1.75
C LEU A 92 17.39 15.79 2.80
N ARG A 93 18.39 16.66 2.94
CA ARG A 93 18.36 17.83 3.83
C ARG A 93 17.50 18.93 3.21
N SER A 94 16.20 18.68 3.15
CA SER A 94 15.21 19.61 2.63
C SER A 94 14.10 19.82 3.65
N ASN A 95 13.81 21.09 3.93
CA ASN A 95 12.66 21.53 4.73
C ASN A 95 11.47 21.90 3.83
N HIS A 96 11.50 21.51 2.55
CA HIS A 96 10.46 21.83 1.60
C HIS A 96 9.13 21.16 1.97
N GLU A 97 8.03 21.90 1.88
CA GLU A 97 6.68 21.43 2.23
C GLU A 97 6.24 20.21 1.40
N GLY A 98 6.75 20.11 0.17
CA GLY A 98 6.57 18.97 -0.74
C GLY A 98 6.85 17.60 -0.11
N ARG A 99 7.69 17.55 0.94
CA ARG A 99 7.95 16.31 1.69
C ARG A 99 6.70 15.72 2.33
N ALA A 100 5.72 16.55 2.70
CA ALA A 100 4.46 16.10 3.27
C ALA A 100 3.57 15.36 2.25
N TYR A 101 3.87 15.42 0.95
CA TYR A 101 3.12 14.75 -0.11
C TYR A 101 3.72 13.39 -0.49
N VAL A 102 4.76 12.93 0.20
CA VAL A 102 5.46 11.68 -0.10
C VAL A 102 5.42 10.75 1.10
N ARG A 103 4.83 9.57 0.93
CA ARG A 103 4.78 8.55 1.97
C ARG A 103 6.00 7.64 1.89
N LEU A 104 6.85 7.65 2.91
CA LEU A 104 8.10 6.89 2.94
C LEU A 104 8.04 5.72 3.93
N VAL A 105 8.86 4.68 3.66
CA VAL A 105 9.09 3.59 4.62
C VAL A 105 9.72 4.16 5.89
N ARG A 106 9.10 3.91 7.05
CA ARG A 106 9.63 4.30 8.37
C ARG A 106 10.63 3.30 8.91
N GLU A 107 10.34 2.03 8.75
CA GLU A 107 11.17 0.91 9.16
C GLU A 107 10.84 -0.32 8.32
N SER A 108 11.77 -1.26 8.22
CA SER A 108 11.60 -2.51 7.49
C SER A 108 12.25 -3.67 8.25
N PHE A 109 11.66 -4.85 8.18
CA PHE A 109 12.21 -6.07 8.78
C PHE A 109 11.75 -7.33 8.05
N GLY A 110 12.53 -8.40 8.14
CA GLY A 110 12.18 -9.71 7.60
C GLY A 110 11.18 -10.46 8.48
N ILE A 111 10.28 -11.21 7.85
CA ILE A 111 9.36 -12.14 8.48
C ILE A 111 9.55 -13.52 7.85
N GLN A 112 9.78 -14.54 8.66
CA GLN A 112 9.91 -15.89 8.16
C GLN A 112 8.54 -16.47 7.79
N GLY A 113 8.35 -16.81 6.53
CA GLY A 113 7.22 -17.59 6.02
C GLY A 113 7.60 -19.04 5.74
N ALA A 114 6.61 -19.83 5.33
CA ALA A 114 6.78 -21.26 5.04
C ALA A 114 7.68 -21.54 3.82
N LEU A 115 7.66 -20.65 2.83
CA LEU A 115 8.41 -20.80 1.56
C LEU A 115 9.60 -19.84 1.44
N GLY A 116 9.84 -19.01 2.44
CA GLY A 116 10.92 -18.03 2.43
C GLY A 116 10.66 -16.85 3.34
N GLU A 117 11.63 -15.94 3.36
CA GLU A 117 11.50 -14.68 4.06
C GLU A 117 10.67 -13.68 3.23
N HIS A 118 9.78 -12.98 3.92
CA HIS A 118 8.99 -11.85 3.42
C HIS A 118 9.55 -10.56 4.00
N LEU A 119 9.65 -9.49 3.20
CA LEU A 119 10.00 -8.19 3.74
C LEU A 119 8.72 -7.47 4.19
N CYS A 120 8.74 -6.91 5.40
CA CYS A 120 7.66 -6.09 5.92
C CYS A 120 8.10 -4.65 5.99
N LEU A 121 7.35 -3.77 5.33
CA LEU A 121 7.59 -2.34 5.28
C LEU A 121 6.54 -1.63 6.14
N VAL A 122 6.98 -0.79 7.06
CA VAL A 122 6.10 -0.05 7.98
C VAL A 122 5.96 1.40 7.53
N PHE A 123 4.72 1.86 7.43
CA PHE A 123 4.38 3.21 7.01
C PHE A 123 3.50 3.94 8.03
N GLU A 124 3.44 5.28 7.92
CA GLU A 124 2.31 6.03 8.48
C GLU A 124 0.99 5.53 7.91
N PRO A 125 -0.05 5.38 8.73
CA PRO A 125 -1.35 4.99 8.22
C PRO A 125 -1.94 6.12 7.36
N LEU A 126 -2.45 5.74 6.20
CA LEU A 126 -3.25 6.60 5.33
C LEU A 126 -4.63 5.98 5.13
N ARG A 127 -5.55 6.83 4.69
CA ARG A 127 -6.94 6.51 4.38
C ARG A 127 -7.04 5.71 3.08
N GLU A 128 -8.23 5.69 2.51
CA GLU A 128 -8.50 5.15 1.19
C GLU A 128 -7.68 5.84 0.06
N PRO A 129 -7.42 5.12 -1.04
CA PRO A 129 -6.94 5.72 -2.28
C PRO A 129 -7.92 6.75 -2.87
N LEU A 130 -7.39 7.71 -3.62
CA LEU A 130 -8.15 8.81 -4.19
C LEU A 130 -9.28 8.34 -5.13
N TRP A 131 -9.10 7.21 -5.82
CA TRP A 131 -10.15 6.64 -6.66
C TRP A 131 -11.38 6.17 -5.86
N LEU A 132 -11.19 5.68 -4.63
CA LEU A 132 -12.30 5.25 -3.78
C LEU A 132 -13.08 6.46 -3.26
N LEU A 133 -12.39 7.57 -2.95
CA LEU A 133 -13.07 8.84 -2.67
C LEU A 133 -13.82 9.34 -3.91
N GLY A 134 -13.21 9.25 -5.10
CA GLY A 134 -13.87 9.58 -6.37
C GLY A 134 -15.21 8.87 -6.50
N LYS A 135 -15.24 7.56 -6.22
CA LYS A 135 -16.47 6.75 -6.22
C LYS A 135 -17.52 7.26 -5.24
N HIS A 136 -17.11 7.68 -4.03
CA HIS A 136 -18.01 8.29 -3.05
C HIS A 136 -18.58 9.64 -3.52
N LEU A 137 -17.84 10.36 -4.36
CA LEU A 137 -18.23 11.65 -4.94
C LEU A 137 -18.92 11.53 -6.31
N GLY A 138 -19.18 10.31 -6.79
CA GLY A 138 -19.85 10.05 -8.07
C GLY A 138 -18.93 10.05 -9.31
N SER A 139 -17.61 10.03 -9.12
CA SER A 139 -16.61 9.88 -10.18
C SER A 139 -16.14 8.43 -10.30
N ASN A 140 -16.22 7.84 -11.49
CA ASN A 140 -15.84 6.43 -11.72
C ASN A 140 -14.49 6.26 -12.44
N ASP A 141 -13.89 7.33 -12.95
CA ASP A 141 -12.79 7.24 -13.92
C ASP A 141 -11.41 7.62 -13.35
N LEU A 142 -11.33 7.99 -12.08
CA LEU A 142 -10.06 8.32 -11.42
C LEU A 142 -9.21 7.06 -11.23
N LYS A 143 -8.12 6.94 -11.98
CA LYS A 143 -7.08 5.93 -11.75
C LYS A 143 -5.98 6.54 -10.88
N ALA A 144 -6.06 6.29 -9.58
CA ALA A 144 -5.23 6.97 -8.59
C ALA A 144 -4.89 6.08 -7.39
N ASP A 145 -4.58 4.80 -7.65
CA ASP A 145 -4.23 3.80 -6.63
C ASP A 145 -3.02 4.22 -5.79
N ASN A 146 -2.06 4.90 -6.42
CA ASN A 146 -0.83 5.38 -5.80
C ASN A 146 -1.01 6.72 -5.06
N PHE A 147 -2.20 7.31 -5.07
CA PHE A 147 -2.51 8.53 -4.32
C PHE A 147 -3.42 8.19 -3.15
N LEU A 148 -2.86 8.20 -1.94
CA LEU A 148 -3.59 7.92 -0.71
C LEU A 148 -3.92 9.20 0.05
N LEU A 149 -5.07 9.22 0.72
CA LEU A 149 -5.50 10.36 1.51
C LEU A 149 -4.90 10.31 2.92
N GLY A 150 -4.48 11.46 3.46
CA GLY A 150 -4.16 11.61 4.87
C GLY A 150 -5.41 11.53 5.74
N PHE A 151 -5.27 11.05 6.97
CA PHE A 151 -6.34 11.13 7.96
C PHE A 151 -6.55 12.58 8.40
N GLU A 152 -7.80 13.02 8.35
CA GLU A 152 -8.24 14.34 8.77
C GLU A 152 -8.44 14.45 10.29
N ASP A 153 -8.65 13.31 10.94
CA ASP A 153 -8.89 13.22 12.38
C ASP A 153 -8.37 11.87 12.91
N SER A 154 -7.50 11.91 13.92
CA SER A 154 -6.91 10.70 14.52
C SER A 154 -7.95 9.78 15.18
N GLY A 155 -9.11 10.33 15.58
CA GLY A 155 -10.24 9.58 16.10
C GLY A 155 -10.94 8.69 15.07
N VAL A 156 -10.73 8.92 13.76
CA VAL A 156 -11.21 8.03 12.70
C VAL A 156 -10.51 6.67 12.80
N LEU A 157 -9.16 6.68 12.85
CA LEU A 157 -8.36 5.46 12.98
C LEU A 157 -8.72 4.66 14.23
N GLU A 158 -8.88 5.34 15.36
CA GLU A 158 -9.29 4.72 16.62
C GLU A 158 -10.67 4.07 16.50
N SER A 159 -11.65 4.78 15.92
CA SER A 159 -13.00 4.26 15.74
C SER A 159 -13.03 3.05 14.80
N TYR A 160 -12.33 3.15 13.67
CA TYR A 160 -12.18 2.07 12.70
C TYR A 160 -11.52 0.85 13.34
N ALA A 161 -10.41 1.04 14.06
CA ALA A 161 -9.70 -0.06 14.70
C ALA A 161 -10.59 -0.82 15.69
N ARG A 162 -11.33 -0.10 16.55
CA ARG A 162 -12.28 -0.70 17.49
C ARG A 162 -13.38 -1.49 16.79
N GLN A 163 -13.89 -0.98 15.67
CA GLN A 163 -14.89 -1.67 14.87
C GLN A 163 -14.35 -2.96 14.25
N GLN A 164 -13.13 -2.95 13.71
CA GLN A 164 -12.51 -4.14 13.14
C GLN A 164 -12.15 -5.17 14.23
N GLU A 165 -11.77 -4.72 15.42
CA GLU A 165 -11.53 -5.61 16.57
C GLU A 165 -12.82 -6.24 17.09
N SER A 166 -13.95 -5.51 17.11
CA SER A 166 -15.24 -6.07 17.55
C SER A 166 -15.89 -6.95 16.47
N LYS A 167 -15.68 -6.64 15.20
CA LYS A 167 -16.23 -7.36 14.06
C LYS A 167 -15.21 -7.47 12.91
N PRO A 168 -14.28 -8.44 13.00
CA PRO A 168 -13.27 -8.66 11.97
C PRO A 168 -13.85 -8.89 10.57
N ALA A 169 -12.99 -8.74 9.56
CA ALA A 169 -13.34 -9.11 8.19
C ALA A 169 -13.64 -10.60 8.06
N ALA A 170 -14.57 -10.93 7.16
CA ALA A 170 -14.72 -12.31 6.73
C ALA A 170 -13.42 -12.76 6.04
N PHE A 171 -13.12 -14.05 6.14
CA PHE A 171 -11.97 -14.65 5.49
C PHE A 171 -12.32 -16.01 4.90
N TRP A 172 -11.53 -16.41 3.93
CA TRP A 172 -11.56 -17.74 3.33
C TRP A 172 -10.40 -18.54 3.89
N ASP A 173 -10.65 -19.78 4.33
CA ASP A 173 -9.57 -20.66 4.71
C ASP A 173 -9.14 -21.50 3.51
N ASP A 174 -7.92 -21.28 3.04
CA ASP A 174 -7.29 -22.07 1.97
C ASP A 174 -6.24 -22.98 2.59
N GLY A 175 -6.67 -24.17 3.04
CA GLY A 175 -5.78 -25.17 3.64
C GLY A 175 -5.01 -24.67 4.87
N GLY A 176 -5.67 -23.91 5.75
CA GLY A 176 -5.05 -23.30 6.92
C GLY A 176 -4.40 -21.92 6.67
N ARG A 177 -4.54 -21.36 5.47
CA ARG A 177 -4.08 -20.01 5.10
C ARG A 177 -5.29 -19.09 4.95
N PRO A 178 -5.56 -18.22 5.94
CA PRO A 178 -6.71 -17.34 5.87
C PRO A 178 -6.46 -16.19 4.90
N VAL A 179 -7.39 -15.98 3.97
CA VAL A 179 -7.42 -14.85 3.05
C VAL A 179 -8.55 -13.92 3.47
N PHE A 180 -8.19 -12.85 4.19
CA PHE A 180 -9.15 -11.85 4.67
C PHE A 180 -9.60 -10.92 3.54
N GLN A 181 -10.87 -10.50 3.59
CA GLN A 181 -11.40 -9.43 2.74
C GLN A 181 -10.72 -8.09 3.06
N SER A 182 -10.40 -7.30 2.02
CA SER A 182 -9.86 -5.95 2.20
C SER A 182 -10.96 -4.98 2.66
N ARG A 183 -10.65 -4.12 3.63
CA ARG A 183 -11.54 -3.08 4.15
C ARG A 183 -10.85 -1.70 4.16
N PRO A 184 -10.58 -1.09 2.99
CA PRO A 184 -9.94 0.22 2.89
C PRO A 184 -10.86 1.40 3.25
N ASP A 185 -12.16 1.16 3.46
CA ASP A 185 -13.13 2.21 3.79
C ASP A 185 -13.10 2.53 5.29
N PHE A 186 -12.67 3.75 5.61
CA PHE A 186 -12.60 4.28 6.98
C PHE A 186 -13.86 5.07 7.40
N GLY A 187 -14.92 5.04 6.58
CA GLY A 187 -16.17 5.76 6.78
C GLY A 187 -16.11 7.22 6.31
N HIS A 188 -17.20 7.95 6.50
CA HIS A 188 -17.30 9.35 6.05
C HIS A 188 -16.22 10.27 6.64
N LEU A 189 -15.78 11.24 5.84
CA LEU A 189 -14.90 12.32 6.27
C LEU A 189 -15.54 13.11 7.42
N ARG A 190 -14.79 13.28 8.52
CA ARG A 190 -15.24 14.05 9.69
C ARG A 190 -14.85 15.52 9.61
N LYS A 191 -13.73 15.80 8.95
CA LYS A 191 -13.21 17.12 8.60
C LYS A 191 -12.89 17.10 7.11
N GLY A 192 -12.55 18.23 6.52
CA GLY A 192 -12.19 18.29 5.09
C GLY A 192 -11.14 17.25 4.68
N VAL A 193 -10.94 17.08 3.38
CA VAL A 193 -10.03 16.08 2.83
C VAL A 193 -8.60 16.31 3.38
N GLY A 194 -7.97 15.25 3.89
CA GLY A 194 -6.57 15.29 4.32
C GLY A 194 -5.62 15.47 3.13
N LEU A 195 -4.33 15.63 3.42
CA LEU A 195 -3.32 15.77 2.36
C LEU A 195 -3.26 14.51 1.49
N VAL A 196 -3.28 14.69 0.17
CA VAL A 196 -3.01 13.59 -0.76
C VAL A 196 -1.52 13.30 -0.76
N GLN A 197 -1.14 12.03 -0.60
CA GLN A 197 0.24 11.60 -0.62
C GLN A 197 0.48 10.57 -1.73
N ILE A 198 1.58 10.75 -2.45
CA ILE A 198 2.14 9.72 -3.33
C ILE A 198 2.62 8.58 -2.43
N SER A 199 2.10 7.39 -2.73
CA SER A 199 2.37 6.14 -2.04
C SER A 199 2.77 5.09 -3.07
N ASP A 200 3.47 4.07 -2.60
CA ASP A 200 3.98 2.94 -3.38
C ASP A 200 5.14 3.29 -4.32
N PHE A 201 6.36 3.02 -3.84
CA PHE A 201 7.60 3.19 -4.61
C PHE A 201 8.15 1.85 -5.11
N SER A 202 7.32 0.79 -5.18
CA SER A 202 7.78 -0.56 -5.56
C SER A 202 8.25 -0.69 -7.01
N ALA A 203 7.77 0.19 -7.89
CA ALA A 203 8.19 0.29 -9.30
C ALA A 203 9.07 1.52 -9.58
N ALA A 204 9.42 2.29 -8.54
CA ALA A 204 10.23 3.49 -8.73
C ALA A 204 11.69 3.12 -9.02
N VAL A 205 12.36 3.94 -9.81
CA VAL A 205 13.78 3.77 -10.16
C VAL A 205 14.52 5.10 -10.05
N PHE A 206 15.83 5.03 -9.80
CA PHE A 206 16.68 6.23 -9.86
C PHE A 206 16.85 6.69 -11.31
N GLY A 207 16.58 7.96 -11.60
CA GLY A 207 16.71 8.51 -12.95
C GLY A 207 18.15 8.77 -13.40
N ASN A 208 19.03 9.14 -12.48
CA ASN A 208 20.44 9.45 -12.78
C ASN A 208 21.32 8.19 -12.74
N VAL A 209 21.10 7.29 -13.69
CA VAL A 209 21.85 6.02 -13.81
C VAL A 209 22.66 5.98 -15.11
N PRO A 210 23.82 5.29 -15.14
CA PRO A 210 24.65 5.18 -16.35
C PRO A 210 23.95 4.45 -17.49
N LYS A 211 23.10 3.46 -17.16
CA LYS A 211 22.31 2.71 -18.12
C LYS A 211 20.92 3.33 -18.22
N PRO A 212 20.52 3.85 -19.39
CA PRO A 212 19.19 4.42 -19.55
C PRO A 212 18.09 3.38 -19.35
N HIS A 213 16.94 3.84 -18.84
CA HIS A 213 15.76 2.98 -18.65
C HIS A 213 14.99 2.84 -19.96
N ASN A 214 14.56 1.61 -20.26
CA ASN A 214 13.80 1.25 -21.47
C ASN A 214 12.84 0.05 -21.25
N HIS A 215 12.53 -0.25 -19.99
CA HIS A 215 11.63 -1.33 -19.61
C HIS A 215 10.19 -0.83 -19.43
N ASP A 216 9.25 -1.76 -19.34
CA ASP A 216 7.83 -1.45 -19.11
C ASP A 216 7.58 -0.98 -17.68
N ILE A 217 6.93 0.18 -17.54
CA ILE A 217 6.64 0.81 -16.25
C ILE A 217 5.18 1.24 -16.08
N GLN A 218 4.39 1.18 -17.15
CA GLN A 218 3.02 1.71 -17.18
C GLN A 218 2.07 0.72 -17.85
N PRO A 219 0.84 0.58 -17.35
CA PRO A 219 -0.20 -0.15 -18.06
C PRO A 219 -0.56 0.55 -19.37
N GLN A 220 -0.92 -0.23 -20.39
CA GLN A 220 -1.10 0.25 -21.77
C GLN A 220 -2.00 1.49 -21.94
N PRO A 221 -3.15 1.64 -21.24
CA PRO A 221 -4.01 2.82 -21.41
C PRO A 221 -3.39 4.14 -20.94
N PHE A 222 -2.44 4.07 -20.00
CA PHE A 222 -1.79 5.24 -19.39
C PHE A 222 -0.31 5.33 -19.76
N CYS A 223 0.12 4.54 -20.74
CA CYS A 223 1.51 4.40 -21.13
C CYS A 223 1.95 5.62 -21.94
N ALA A 224 3.05 6.25 -21.51
CA ALA A 224 3.68 7.33 -22.23
C ALA A 224 4.18 6.83 -23.60
N PRO A 225 4.11 7.65 -24.66
CA PRO A 225 4.52 7.23 -26.00
C PRO A 225 5.94 6.68 -26.06
N GLU A 226 6.89 7.26 -25.32
CA GLU A 226 8.27 6.78 -25.27
C GLU A 226 8.39 5.38 -24.67
N VAL A 227 7.59 5.05 -23.67
CA VAL A 227 7.55 3.72 -23.04
C VAL A 227 6.90 2.71 -24.00
N LEU A 228 5.78 3.09 -24.62
CA LEU A 228 5.06 2.25 -25.59
C LEU A 228 5.95 1.87 -26.79
N LEU A 229 6.76 2.81 -27.27
CA LEU A 229 7.68 2.62 -28.38
C LEU A 229 9.00 1.95 -27.97
N LYS A 230 9.15 1.52 -26.72
CA LYS A 230 10.38 0.93 -26.16
C LYS A 230 11.60 1.84 -26.31
N ALA A 231 11.38 3.15 -26.37
CA ALA A 231 12.43 4.15 -26.35
C ALA A 231 12.94 4.34 -24.92
N THR A 232 14.05 5.08 -24.80
CA THR A 232 14.53 5.51 -23.49
C THR A 232 13.57 6.54 -22.89
N TRP A 233 13.28 6.39 -21.61
CA TRP A 233 12.39 7.30 -20.88
C TRP A 233 13.07 7.90 -19.65
N THR A 234 12.47 8.98 -19.13
CA THR A 234 12.93 9.73 -17.95
C THR A 234 11.73 10.12 -17.07
N TYR A 235 11.88 11.07 -16.15
CA TYR A 235 10.79 11.62 -15.33
C TYR A 235 9.63 12.22 -16.16
N SER A 236 9.81 12.46 -17.47
CA SER A 236 8.72 12.87 -18.38
C SER A 236 7.54 11.88 -18.37
N ALA A 237 7.83 10.59 -18.17
CA ALA A 237 6.82 9.54 -18.11
C ALA A 237 5.87 9.73 -16.91
N ASP A 238 6.38 10.19 -15.76
CA ASP A 238 5.56 10.48 -14.58
C ASP A 238 4.64 11.68 -14.81
N ILE A 239 5.12 12.70 -15.54
CA ILE A 239 4.32 13.88 -15.91
C ILE A 239 3.20 13.48 -16.88
N TRP A 240 3.47 12.59 -17.82
CA TRP A 240 2.44 12.01 -18.69
C TRP A 240 1.37 11.29 -17.87
N ASN A 241 1.77 10.40 -16.95
CA ASN A 241 0.81 9.71 -16.09
C ASN A 241 -0.03 10.68 -15.27
N LEU A 242 0.58 11.70 -14.66
CA LEU A 242 -0.17 12.71 -13.91
C LEU A 242 -1.21 13.39 -14.80
N GLY A 243 -0.87 13.72 -16.06
CA GLY A 243 -1.82 14.24 -17.04
C GLY A 243 -3.02 13.32 -17.24
N THR A 244 -2.79 12.00 -17.35
CA THR A 244 -3.87 11.01 -17.49
C THR A 244 -4.73 10.84 -16.23
N VAL A 245 -4.20 11.13 -15.04
CA VAL A 245 -4.99 11.11 -13.79
C VAL A 245 -5.87 12.36 -13.66
N VAL A 246 -5.35 13.51 -14.09
CA VAL A 246 -6.06 14.80 -14.01
C VAL A 246 -7.12 14.94 -15.10
N TRP A 247 -6.89 14.36 -16.28
CA TRP A 247 -7.81 14.37 -17.42
C TRP A 247 -8.16 12.93 -17.85
N PRO A 248 -8.94 12.19 -17.03
CA PRO A 248 -9.36 10.83 -17.33
C PRO A 248 -10.33 10.75 -18.52
#